data_AF-A0A7U4E7H0-F1
#
_entry.id   AF-A0A7U4E7H0-F1
#
_cell.length_a   1.000
_cell.length_b   1.000
_cell.length_c   1.000
_cell.angle_alpha   90.00
_cell.angle_beta   90.00
_cell.angle_gamma   90.00
#
_symmetry.space_group_name_H-M   'P 1'
#
loop_
_entity.id
_entity.type
_entity.pdbx_description
1 polymer ?
#
loop_
_entity_poly.entity_id
_entity_poly.type
_entity_poly.pdbx_seq_one_letter_code
_entity_poly.pdbx_strand_id
1 'polypeptide(L)'
;MCRPTDVKKKIKTRYGQIQIANSEAFSQHPNGFGISPYLQEKLVFLGQLEVYDQAAQVAQTLLGLSIASSQIYRLSNHYGAAIEIDLDQPVTADPPPGGIVYVQADGAMILTDEGYKENKLSRIFKATDLKQGSL
;
A
#
# COMPACT_ATOMS: atom_id res chain seq x y z
N MET A 1 12.37 18.18 -26.36
CA MET A 1 13.70 17.86 -26.95
C MET A 1 14.76 18.50 -26.06
N CYS A 2 15.67 17.69 -25.53
CA CYS A 2 16.67 18.07 -24.52
C CYS A 2 17.77 18.95 -25.15
N ARG A 3 18.09 20.12 -24.57
CA ARG A 3 19.16 20.99 -25.12
C ARG A 3 20.53 20.44 -24.71
N PRO A 4 21.58 20.62 -25.53
CA PRO A 4 22.91 20.07 -25.24
C PRO A 4 23.54 20.53 -23.91
N THR A 5 23.09 21.67 -23.39
CA THR A 5 23.60 22.31 -22.16
C THR A 5 22.85 21.91 -20.89
N ASP A 6 21.78 21.12 -20.98
CA ASP A 6 20.94 20.83 -19.83
C ASP A 6 21.61 19.85 -18.87
N VAL A 7 21.65 20.20 -17.58
CA VAL A 7 22.09 19.28 -16.52
C VAL A 7 21.10 18.12 -16.46
N LYS A 8 21.61 16.89 -16.57
CA LYS A 8 20.80 15.67 -16.59
C LYS A 8 20.77 14.97 -15.25
N LYS A 9 19.65 14.33 -14.95
CA LYS A 9 19.43 13.50 -13.77
C LYS A 9 19.07 12.08 -14.17
N LYS A 10 19.57 11.13 -13.38
CA LYS A 10 19.24 9.70 -13.52
C LYS A 10 17.98 9.40 -12.72
N ILE A 11 17.00 8.76 -13.37
CA ILE A 11 15.75 8.34 -12.74
C ILE A 11 15.49 6.89 -13.12
N LYS A 12 15.13 6.06 -12.13
CA LYS A 12 14.69 4.68 -12.39
C LYS A 12 13.18 4.68 -12.69
N THR A 13 12.82 4.09 -13.81
CA THR A 13 11.43 3.92 -14.27
C THR A 13 11.09 2.45 -14.41
N ARG A 14 9.84 2.13 -14.75
CA ARG A 14 9.42 0.76 -15.08
C ARG A 14 10.24 0.12 -16.21
N TYR A 15 10.85 0.92 -17.08
CA TYR A 15 11.65 0.46 -18.22
C TYR A 15 13.15 0.48 -17.94
N GLY A 16 13.54 0.71 -16.68
CA GLY A 16 14.94 0.85 -16.28
C GLY A 16 15.36 2.30 -16.07
N GLN A 17 16.67 2.51 -16.02
CA GLN A 17 17.24 3.81 -15.70
C GLN A 17 17.32 4.69 -16.95
N ILE A 18 16.74 5.89 -16.86
CA ILE A 18 16.79 6.90 -17.92
C ILE A 18 17.50 8.15 -17.44
N GLN A 19 17.95 8.98 -18.38
CA GLN A 19 18.48 10.30 -18.12
C GLN A 19 17.56 11.36 -18.70
N ILE A 20 17.14 12.31 -17.87
CA ILE A 20 16.24 13.40 -18.25
C ILE A 20 16.87 14.73 -17.83
N ALA A 21 16.66 15.79 -18.59
CA ALA A 21 17.09 17.13 -18.20
C ALA A 21 16.36 17.61 -16.95
N ASN A 22 17.07 18.29 -16.06
CA ASN A 22 16.50 18.90 -14.86
C ASN A 22 15.41 19.95 -15.14
N SER A 23 15.34 20.46 -16.37
CA SER A 23 14.30 21.39 -16.82
C SER A 23 12.95 20.71 -17.06
N GLU A 24 12.91 19.39 -17.27
CA GLU A 24 11.69 18.66 -17.55
C GLU A 24 10.90 18.38 -16.27
N ALA A 25 9.58 18.48 -16.30
CA ALA A 25 8.72 18.19 -15.14
C ALA A 25 8.91 16.75 -14.61
N PHE A 26 9.19 15.80 -15.49
CA PHE A 26 9.47 14.41 -15.13
C PHE A 26 10.76 14.26 -14.31
N SER A 27 11.66 15.25 -14.31
CA SER A 27 12.88 15.23 -13.49
C SER A 27 12.61 15.45 -12.00
N GLN A 28 11.41 15.92 -11.66
CA GLN A 28 10.97 16.13 -10.29
C GLN A 28 10.68 14.78 -9.63
N HIS A 29 11.20 14.58 -8.42
CA HIS A 29 10.96 13.39 -7.61
C HIS A 29 9.85 13.66 -6.62
N PRO A 30 8.60 13.25 -6.89
CA PRO A 30 7.57 13.30 -5.87
C PRO A 30 8.05 12.48 -4.67
N ASN A 31 7.84 13.05 -3.47
CA ASN A 31 8.11 12.41 -2.19
C ASN A 31 9.59 12.06 -1.94
N GLY A 32 10.52 12.70 -2.67
CA GLY A 32 11.97 12.56 -2.47
C GLY A 32 12.58 11.25 -3.01
N PHE A 33 11.80 10.40 -3.66
CA PHE A 33 12.30 9.12 -4.19
C PHE A 33 12.91 9.26 -5.58
N GLY A 34 14.13 8.73 -5.78
CA GLY A 34 14.85 8.68 -7.06
C GLY A 34 14.24 7.79 -8.15
N ILE A 35 12.97 7.43 -8.02
CA ILE A 35 12.22 6.56 -8.93
C ILE A 35 10.94 7.27 -9.41
N SER A 36 10.51 6.97 -10.63
CA SER A 36 9.31 7.60 -11.21
C SER A 36 8.06 7.30 -10.37
N PRO A 37 7.11 8.24 -10.23
CA PRO A 37 5.87 8.02 -9.47
C PRO A 37 5.11 6.74 -9.89
N TYR A 38 5.06 6.44 -11.19
CA TYR A 38 4.44 5.20 -11.67
C TYR A 38 5.14 3.93 -11.15
N LEU A 39 6.48 3.95 -11.04
CA LEU A 39 7.23 2.84 -10.44
C LEU A 39 7.00 2.77 -8.93
N GLN A 40 6.87 3.92 -8.25
CA GLN A 40 6.52 3.96 -6.81
C GLN A 40 5.21 3.22 -6.56
N GLU A 41 4.16 3.56 -7.32
CA GLU A 41 2.83 2.93 -7.23
C GLU A 41 2.92 1.40 -7.36
N LYS A 42 3.62 0.90 -8.39
CA LYS A 42 3.76 -0.55 -8.59
C LYS A 42 4.53 -1.24 -7.48
N LEU A 43 5.56 -0.60 -6.92
CA LEU A 43 6.31 -1.18 -5.81
C LEU A 43 5.50 -1.19 -4.51
N VAL A 44 4.73 -0.15 -4.22
CA VAL A 44 3.81 -0.13 -3.07
C VAL A 44 2.76 -1.22 -3.22
N PHE A 45 2.16 -1.36 -4.40
CA PHE A 45 1.20 -2.42 -4.68
C PHE A 45 1.79 -3.82 -4.47
N LEU A 46 3.01 -4.08 -4.96
CA LEU A 46 3.68 -5.35 -4.73
C LEU A 46 4.00 -5.60 -3.24
N GLY A 47 4.36 -4.56 -2.49
CA GLY A 47 4.59 -4.64 -1.04
C GLY A 47 3.34 -4.91 -0.22
N GLN A 48 2.14 -4.68 -0.77
CA GLN A 48 0.87 -5.03 -0.13
C GLN A 48 0.46 -6.49 -0.37
N LEU A 49 0.93 -7.09 -1.47
CA LEU A 49 0.56 -8.46 -1.84
C LEU A 49 1.47 -9.51 -1.21
N GLU A 50 2.75 -9.18 -1.02
CA GLU A 50 3.79 -10.14 -0.65
C GLU A 50 4.77 -9.54 0.36
N VAL A 51 5.52 -10.42 1.04
CA VAL A 51 6.65 -9.98 1.87
C VAL A 51 7.69 -9.27 0.98
N TYR A 52 8.34 -8.22 1.49
CA TYR A 52 9.18 -7.33 0.67
C TYR A 52 10.27 -8.02 -0.16
N ASP A 53 10.84 -9.13 0.32
CA ASP A 53 11.81 -9.91 -0.46
C ASP A 53 11.16 -10.65 -1.64
N GLN A 54 9.96 -11.19 -1.45
CA GLN A 54 9.17 -11.80 -2.53
C GLN A 54 8.67 -10.72 -3.50
N ALA A 55 8.19 -9.59 -2.99
CA ALA A 55 7.81 -8.44 -3.82
C ALA A 55 8.96 -7.97 -4.72
N ALA A 56 10.21 -7.97 -4.21
CA ALA A 56 11.39 -7.67 -5.00
C ALA A 56 11.66 -8.71 -6.11
N GLN A 57 11.47 -10.00 -5.83
CA GLN A 57 11.57 -11.07 -6.82
C GLN A 57 10.49 -10.96 -7.91
N VAL A 58 9.26 -10.60 -7.52
CA VAL A 58 8.16 -10.35 -8.45
C VAL A 58 8.46 -9.12 -9.32
N ALA A 59 8.99 -8.04 -8.75
CA ALA A 59 9.42 -6.88 -9.52
C ALA A 59 10.52 -7.21 -10.53
N GLN A 60 11.48 -8.06 -10.16
CA GLN A 60 12.51 -8.55 -11.09
C GLN A 60 11.90 -9.39 -12.22
N THR A 61 10.91 -10.23 -11.92
CA THR A 61 10.27 -11.12 -12.89
C THR A 61 9.36 -10.34 -13.86
N LEU A 62 8.54 -9.44 -13.35
CA LEU A 62 7.52 -8.73 -14.14
C LEU A 62 8.06 -7.46 -14.82
N LEU A 63 9.00 -6.76 -14.20
CA LEU A 63 9.52 -5.48 -14.69
C LEU A 63 10.96 -5.59 -15.19
N GLY A 64 11.67 -6.71 -14.93
CA GLY A 64 13.09 -6.84 -15.24
C GLY A 64 13.99 -5.97 -14.36
N LEU A 65 13.46 -5.43 -13.24
CA LEU A 65 14.17 -4.46 -12.42
C LEU A 65 14.66 -5.08 -11.10
N SER A 66 15.96 -4.93 -10.85
CA SER A 66 16.53 -5.20 -9.53
C SER A 66 16.17 -4.05 -8.58
N ILE A 67 15.36 -4.39 -7.57
CA ILE A 67 14.87 -3.51 -6.52
C ILE A 67 15.21 -4.17 -5.18
N ALA A 68 15.81 -3.41 -4.27
CA ALA A 68 16.05 -3.89 -2.91
C ALA A 68 14.74 -3.92 -2.11
N SER A 69 14.53 -4.94 -1.29
CA SER A 69 13.36 -5.03 -0.41
C SER A 69 13.26 -3.83 0.54
N SER A 70 14.38 -3.31 1.02
CA SER A 70 14.43 -2.07 1.81
C SER A 70 13.90 -0.83 1.08
N GLN A 71 13.93 -0.80 -0.26
CA GLN A 71 13.33 0.28 -1.05
C GLN A 71 11.80 0.16 -1.06
N ILE A 72 11.26 -1.06 -1.16
CA ILE A 72 9.83 -1.35 -1.09
C ILE A 72 9.29 -1.03 0.31
N TYR A 73 10.02 -1.45 1.36
CA TYR A 73 9.70 -1.12 2.75
C TYR A 73 9.58 0.39 2.96
N ARG A 74 10.59 1.17 2.52
CA ARG A 74 10.58 2.64 2.67
C ARG A 74 9.41 3.31 1.95
N LEU A 75 9.07 2.84 0.75
CA LEU A 75 7.89 3.33 0.02
C LEU A 75 6.61 3.01 0.78
N SER A 76 6.44 1.76 1.18
CA SER A 76 5.25 1.28 1.88
C SER A 76 5.05 2.04 3.19
N ASN A 77 6.12 2.24 3.96
CA ASN A 77 6.08 3.00 5.21
C ASN A 77 5.76 4.48 4.97
N HIS A 78 6.33 5.10 3.93
CA HIS A 78 6.06 6.50 3.59
C HIS A 78 4.58 6.73 3.24
N TYR A 79 4.02 5.90 2.36
CA TYR A 79 2.60 6.03 1.98
C TYR A 79 1.65 5.53 3.08
N GLY A 80 2.06 4.57 3.90
CA GLY A 80 1.31 4.11 5.08
C GLY A 80 1.16 5.21 6.13
N ALA A 81 2.24 5.93 6.44
CA ALA A 81 2.19 7.06 7.38
C ALA A 81 1.26 8.20 6.89
N ALA A 82 1.14 8.38 5.57
CA ALA A 82 0.28 9.42 5.00
C ALA A 82 -1.23 9.14 5.19
N ILE A 83 -1.62 7.87 5.34
CA ILE A 83 -3.03 7.46 5.53
C ILE A 83 -3.38 7.18 6.99
N GLU A 84 -2.39 7.16 7.89
CA GLU A 84 -2.58 6.86 9.31
C GLU A 84 -3.53 7.87 9.99
N ILE A 85 -3.44 9.15 9.58
CA ILE A 85 -4.31 10.23 10.06
C ILE A 85 -5.80 9.95 9.74
N ASP A 86 -6.08 9.32 8.60
CA ASP A 86 -7.44 9.00 8.18
C ASP A 86 -7.97 7.73 8.85
N LEU A 87 -7.07 6.82 9.26
CA LEU A 87 -7.41 5.54 9.90
C LEU A 87 -7.73 5.69 11.40
N ASP A 88 -7.13 6.67 12.07
CA ASP A 88 -7.31 6.92 13.51
C ASP A 88 -8.62 7.64 13.87
N GLN A 89 -9.55 7.75 12.91
CA GLN A 89 -10.85 8.34 13.19
C GLN A 89 -11.67 7.44 14.13
N PRO A 90 -12.28 7.99 15.20
CA PRO A 90 -13.08 7.22 16.12
C PRO A 90 -14.25 6.61 15.38
N VAL A 91 -14.30 5.27 15.33
CA VAL A 91 -15.44 4.54 14.81
C VAL A 91 -16.64 4.88 15.69
N THR A 92 -17.61 5.59 15.11
CA THR A 92 -18.85 5.88 15.81
C THR A 92 -19.62 4.56 15.93
N ALA A 93 -19.66 4.01 17.14
CA ALA A 93 -20.44 2.81 17.39
C ALA A 93 -21.93 3.20 17.39
N ASP A 94 -22.65 2.78 16.35
CA ASP A 94 -24.10 2.85 16.37
C ASP A 94 -24.64 2.04 17.55
N PRO A 95 -25.73 2.50 18.20
CA PRO A 95 -26.38 1.71 19.24
C PRO A 95 -26.79 0.34 18.68
N PRO A 96 -26.66 -0.74 19.48
CA PRO A 96 -26.99 -2.08 19.01
C PRO A 96 -28.45 -2.11 18.53
N PRO A 97 -28.72 -2.67 17.35
CA PRO A 97 -30.08 -2.68 16.82
C PRO A 97 -30.98 -3.55 17.69
N GLY A 98 -32.20 -3.09 17.93
CA GLY A 98 -33.22 -3.88 18.63
C GLY A 98 -33.68 -5.08 17.81
N GLY A 99 -34.10 -6.14 18.50
CA GLY A 99 -34.61 -7.37 17.88
C GLY A 99 -33.56 -8.48 17.75
N ILE A 100 -33.81 -9.46 16.87
CA ILE A 100 -32.89 -10.57 16.62
C ILE A 100 -31.75 -10.09 15.73
N VAL A 101 -30.52 -10.30 16.20
CA VAL A 101 -29.29 -9.96 15.49
C VAL A 101 -28.43 -11.20 15.33
N TYR A 102 -27.64 -11.22 14.27
CA TYR A 102 -26.61 -12.21 14.01
C TYR A 102 -25.26 -11.52 14.06
N VAL A 103 -24.29 -12.14 14.72
CA VAL A 103 -22.95 -11.59 14.86
C VAL A 103 -21.96 -12.53 14.18
N GLN A 104 -21.20 -12.00 13.23
CA GLN A 104 -20.01 -12.66 12.72
C GLN A 104 -18.82 -12.07 13.48
N ALA A 105 -18.13 -12.88 14.26
CA ALA A 105 -16.90 -12.50 14.93
C ALA A 105 -15.73 -13.28 14.30
N ASP A 106 -14.66 -12.56 14.00
CA ASP A 106 -13.39 -13.12 13.54
C ASP A 106 -12.26 -12.57 14.41
N GLY A 107 -11.17 -13.32 14.52
CA GLY A 107 -10.01 -12.98 15.34
C GLY A 107 -8.73 -13.20 14.56
N ALA A 108 -7.86 -12.18 14.55
CA ALA A 108 -6.53 -12.27 13.95
C ALA A 108 -5.45 -11.99 15.00
N MET A 109 -4.38 -12.77 14.98
CA MET A 109 -3.18 -12.48 15.76
C MET A 109 -2.32 -11.48 14.98
N ILE A 110 -2.16 -10.28 15.51
CA ILE A 110 -1.32 -9.22 14.94
C ILE A 110 -0.03 -9.15 15.73
N LEU A 111 1.11 -9.22 15.04
CA LEU A 111 2.41 -8.99 15.66
C LEU A 111 2.59 -7.50 15.93
N THR A 112 2.85 -7.13 17.18
CA THR A 112 3.16 -5.75 17.61
C THR A 112 4.51 -5.71 18.33
N ASP A 113 4.98 -4.51 18.69
CA ASP A 113 6.23 -4.32 19.46
C ASP A 113 6.22 -5.01 20.83
N GLU A 114 5.03 -5.28 21.37
CA GLU A 114 4.81 -5.99 22.64
C GLU A 114 4.59 -7.51 22.45
N GLY A 115 4.71 -8.01 21.21
CA GLY A 115 4.45 -9.40 20.84
C GLY A 115 3.13 -9.59 20.08
N TYR A 116 2.71 -10.85 19.94
CA TYR A 116 1.45 -11.16 19.26
C TYR A 116 0.24 -10.76 20.12
N LYS A 117 -0.60 -9.86 19.61
CA LYS A 117 -1.88 -9.47 20.21
C LYS A 117 -3.04 -10.02 19.39
N GLU A 118 -4.04 -10.58 20.06
CA GLU A 118 -5.29 -10.98 19.43
C GLU A 118 -6.15 -9.72 19.18
N ASN A 119 -6.51 -9.46 17.93
CA ASN A 119 -7.47 -8.43 17.56
C ASN A 119 -8.77 -9.10 17.09
N LYS A 120 -9.89 -8.69 17.68
CA LYS A 120 -11.22 -9.25 17.39
C LYS A 120 -12.02 -8.24 16.58
N LEU A 121 -12.43 -8.64 15.40
CA LEU A 121 -13.32 -7.87 14.55
C LEU A 121 -14.70 -8.54 14.57
N SER A 122 -15.76 -7.77 14.73
CA SER A 122 -17.12 -8.29 14.61
C SER A 122 -18.00 -7.44 13.72
N ARG A 123 -18.96 -8.09 13.05
CA ARG A 123 -19.98 -7.48 12.23
C ARG A 123 -21.34 -7.94 12.73
N ILE A 124 -22.27 -7.00 12.87
CA ILE A 124 -23.64 -7.25 13.34
C ILE A 124 -24.60 -7.10 12.17
N PHE A 125 -25.46 -8.08 11.97
CA PHE A 125 -26.51 -8.11 10.95
C PHE A 125 -27.88 -8.20 11.61
N LYS A 126 -28.85 -7.40 11.16
CA LYS A 126 -30.24 -7.58 11.60
C LYS A 126 -30.83 -8.80 10.90
N ALA A 127 -31.72 -9.52 11.58
CA ALA A 127 -32.45 -10.63 10.95
C ALA A 127 -33.23 -10.20 9.69
N THR A 128 -33.69 -8.94 9.64
CA THR A 128 -34.40 -8.36 8.48
C THR A 128 -33.52 -8.18 7.24
N ASP A 129 -32.20 -8.15 7.42
CA ASP A 129 -31.23 -7.89 6.34
C ASP A 129 -30.74 -9.20 5.70
N LEU A 130 -31.12 -10.35 6.27
CA LEU A 130 -30.72 -11.66 5.81
C LEU A 130 -31.71 -12.23 4.78
N LYS A 131 -31.19 -12.73 3.66
CA LYS A 131 -31.97 -13.53 2.71
C LYS A 131 -31.90 -15.01 3.06
N GLN A 132 -33.05 -15.67 3.08
CA GLN A 132 -33.11 -17.12 3.25
C GLN A 132 -32.66 -17.81 1.95
N GLY A 133 -31.58 -18.59 2.02
CA GLY A 133 -31.17 -19.48 0.94
C GLY A 133 -31.99 -20.76 0.99
N SER A 134 -32.56 -21.17 -0.14
CA SER A 134 -33.07 -22.54 -0.33
C SER A 134 -31.89 -23.40 -0.79
N LEU A 135 -31.52 -24.39 0.02
CA LEU A 135 -30.62 -25.50 -0.36
C LEU A 135 -31.44 -26.67 -0.88
#